data_AF-A0A5B7BTF4-F1
#
_entry.id   AF-A0A5B7BTF4-F1
#
_cell.length_a   1.000
_cell.length_b   1.000
_cell.length_c   1.000
_cell.angle_alpha   90.00
_cell.angle_beta   90.00
_cell.angle_gamma   90.00
#
_symmetry.space_group_name_H-M   'P 1'
#
loop_
_entity.id
_entity.type
_entity.pdbx_description
1 polymer ?
#
loop_
_entity_poly.entity_id
_entity_poly.type
_entity_poly.pdbx_seq_one_letter_code
_entity_poly.pdbx_strand_id
1 'polypeptide(L)'
;QTLLFVAGLNTLTQTLFGTRLPAVIGGSYTFVPTTLSIVLAGRYNDLLDPQEKFEKIMRGIQGALIVASTLQIVIGFSGLWRNVARFLSPLSAVPLVALTGFGLYEFGFPLLTKCVEIGLPQLIFLIIFSQYIPHLMGGERHVFDRFAVLFSVVIVWIYAHLLT
;
A
#
# COMPACT_ATOMS: atom_id res chain seq x y z
N GLN A 1 2.52 -8.35 -11.87
CA GLN A 1 3.86 -8.24 -12.48
C GLN A 1 4.16 -6.84 -13.02
N THR A 2 3.24 -6.21 -13.76
CA THR A 2 3.41 -4.84 -14.29
C THR A 2 3.76 -3.80 -13.22
N LEU A 3 3.09 -3.82 -12.06
CA LEU A 3 3.38 -2.89 -10.95
C LEU A 3 4.82 -2.99 -10.43
N LEU A 4 5.37 -4.20 -10.29
CA LEU A 4 6.75 -4.39 -9.82
C LEU A 4 7.77 -3.90 -10.85
N PHE A 5 7.49 -4.17 -12.13
CA PHE A 5 8.35 -3.70 -13.23
C PHE A 5 8.36 -2.17 -13.32
N VAL A 6 7.18 -1.53 -13.26
CA VAL A 6 7.04 -0.07 -13.28
C VAL A 6 7.65 0.57 -12.03
N ALA A 7 7.50 -0.04 -10.85
CA ALA A 7 8.15 0.39 -9.62
C ALA A 7 9.69 0.38 -9.74
N GLY A 8 10.25 -0.67 -10.35
CA GLY A 8 11.68 -0.76 -10.66
C GLY A 8 12.15 0.34 -11.61
N LEU A 9 11.43 0.57 -12.71
CA LEU A 9 11.72 1.66 -13.66
C LEU A 9 11.65 3.04 -13.01
N ASN A 10 10.61 3.31 -12.22
CA ASN A 10 10.45 4.58 -11.52
C ASN A 10 11.58 4.81 -10.51
N THR A 11 11.94 3.78 -9.74
CA THR A 11 13.04 3.86 -8.78
C THR A 11 14.39 4.10 -9.48
N LEU A 12 14.63 3.43 -10.61
CA LEU A 12 15.82 3.67 -11.43
C LEU A 12 15.86 5.11 -11.97
N THR A 13 14.72 5.62 -12.44
CA THR A 13 14.60 7.00 -12.95
C THR A 13 14.84 8.02 -11.84
N GLN A 14 14.30 7.79 -10.63
CA GLN A 14 14.50 8.64 -9.45
C GLN A 14 15.96 8.68 -8.98
N THR A 15 16.66 7.55 -9.05
CA THR A 15 18.05 7.45 -8.62
C THR A 15 19.04 7.97 -9.67
N LEU A 16 18.76 7.80 -10.98
CA LEU A 16 19.62 8.27 -12.07
C LEU A 16 19.40 9.76 -12.42
N PHE A 17 18.14 10.14 -12.69
CA PHE A 17 17.77 11.47 -13.20
C PHE A 17 17.08 12.36 -12.17
N GLY A 18 16.51 11.78 -11.12
CA GLY A 18 15.80 12.51 -10.08
C GLY A 18 16.72 13.09 -9.01
N THR A 19 16.26 13.03 -7.76
CA THR A 19 16.96 13.62 -6.59
C THR A 19 18.20 12.83 -6.14
N ARG A 20 18.51 11.71 -6.80
CA ARG A 20 19.63 10.78 -6.46
C ARG A 20 19.59 10.26 -5.02
N LEU A 21 18.45 10.41 -4.35
CA LEU A 21 18.22 9.87 -3.02
C LEU A 21 17.87 8.38 -3.14
N PRO A 22 18.30 7.53 -2.20
CA PRO A 22 17.94 6.13 -2.15
C PRO A 22 16.48 5.96 -1.69
N ALA A 23 15.53 6.30 -2.58
CA ALA A 23 14.10 6.21 -2.35
C ALA A 23 13.49 5.17 -3.28
N VAL A 24 12.92 4.11 -2.71
CA VAL A 24 12.21 3.06 -3.45
C VAL A 24 10.78 3.53 -3.72
N ILE A 25 10.38 3.57 -5.00
CA ILE A 25 9.05 4.03 -5.40
C ILE A 25 8.16 2.81 -5.61
N GLY A 26 7.06 2.77 -4.86
CA GLY A 26 6.00 1.77 -4.99
C GLY A 26 4.65 2.42 -5.29
N GLY A 27 3.64 1.58 -5.53
CA GLY A 27 2.25 2.05 -5.60
C GLY A 27 1.83 2.62 -4.24
N SER A 28 1.17 3.78 -4.25
CA SER A 28 0.71 4.40 -3.01
C SER A 28 -0.57 3.73 -2.50
N TYR A 29 -0.54 3.27 -1.25
CA TYR A 29 -1.72 2.73 -0.57
C TYR A 29 -2.82 3.76 -0.32
N THR A 30 -2.52 5.06 -0.43
CA THR A 30 -3.52 6.13 -0.33
C THR A 30 -4.54 6.12 -1.47
N PHE A 31 -4.24 5.47 -2.60
CA PHE A 31 -5.19 5.32 -3.70
C PHE A 31 -6.14 4.11 -3.53
N VAL A 32 -5.94 3.27 -2.52
CA VAL A 32 -6.80 2.11 -2.29
C VAL A 32 -8.24 2.53 -1.94
N PRO A 33 -8.49 3.46 -0.98
CA PRO A 33 -9.84 3.88 -0.65
C PRO A 33 -10.55 4.58 -1.82
N THR A 34 -9.82 5.38 -2.60
CA THR A 34 -10.40 6.08 -3.76
C THR A 34 -10.74 5.10 -4.89
N THR A 35 -9.88 4.11 -5.14
CA THR A 35 -10.17 3.04 -6.10
C THR A 35 -11.41 2.25 -5.69
N LEU A 36 -11.53 1.88 -4.41
CA LEU A 36 -12.69 1.16 -3.90
C LEU A 36 -13.97 1.99 -4.03
N SER A 37 -13.90 3.29 -3.75
CA SER A 37 -15.03 4.21 -3.94
C SER A 37 -15.51 4.24 -5.41
N ILE A 38 -14.59 4.21 -6.37
CA ILE A 38 -14.93 4.12 -7.80
C ILE A 38 -15.58 2.76 -8.14
N VAL A 39 -15.06 1.66 -7.59
CA VAL A 39 -15.60 0.31 -7.81
C VAL A 39 -17.02 0.18 -7.27
N LEU A 40 -17.30 0.78 -6.10
CA LEU A 40 -18.60 0.77 -5.44
C LEU A 40 -19.55 1.86 -5.93
N ALA A 41 -19.12 2.70 -6.88
CA ALA A 41 -19.94 3.78 -7.38
C ALA A 41 -21.18 3.26 -8.12
N GLY A 42 -22.36 3.76 -7.74
CA GLY A 42 -23.64 3.33 -8.31
C GLY A 42 -23.79 3.56 -9.82
N ARG A 43 -22.92 4.39 -10.42
CA ARG A 43 -22.87 4.63 -11.88
C ARG A 43 -22.58 3.37 -12.71
N TYR A 44 -22.03 2.32 -12.10
CA TYR A 44 -21.71 1.06 -12.76
C TYR A 44 -22.71 -0.07 -12.43
N ASN A 45 -23.83 0.23 -11.78
CA ASN A 45 -24.84 -0.77 -11.41
C ASN A 45 -25.78 -1.13 -12.56
N ASP A 46 -25.94 -0.27 -13.57
CA ASP A 46 -26.77 -0.54 -14.76
C ASP A 46 -26.12 -1.52 -15.74
N LEU A 47 -24.83 -1.85 -15.56
CA LEU A 47 -24.14 -2.83 -16.38
C LEU A 47 -24.37 -4.25 -15.84
N LEU A 48 -25.12 -5.05 -16.59
CA LEU A 48 -25.41 -6.46 -16.28
C LEU A 48 -24.22 -7.39 -16.62
N ASP A 49 -23.43 -7.06 -17.64
CA ASP A 49 -22.28 -7.88 -18.04
C ASP A 49 -21.06 -7.62 -17.14
N PRO A 50 -20.55 -8.64 -16.41
CA PRO A 50 -19.40 -8.48 -15.53
C PRO A 50 -18.11 -8.07 -16.28
N GLN A 51 -17.91 -8.50 -17.53
CA GLN A 51 -16.71 -8.13 -18.28
C GLN A 51 -16.73 -6.66 -18.70
N GLU A 52 -17.85 -6.20 -19.24
CA GLU A 52 -18.02 -4.80 -19.63
C GLU A 52 -17.95 -3.86 -18.41
N LYS A 53 -18.53 -4.30 -17.29
CA LYS A 53 -18.43 -3.61 -16.00
C LYS A 53 -16.97 -3.44 -15.55
N PHE A 54 -16.18 -4.52 -15.58
CA PHE A 54 -14.78 -4.47 -15.22
C PHE A 54 -13.98 -3.53 -16.13
N GLU A 55 -14.19 -3.60 -17.44
CA GLU A 55 -13.49 -2.75 -18.41
C GLU A 55 -13.80 -1.26 -18.21
N LYS A 56 -15.06 -0.90 -18.00
CA LYS A 56 -15.46 0.49 -17.72
C LYS A 56 -14.90 1.01 -16.39
N ILE A 57 -14.92 0.19 -15.35
CA ILE A 57 -14.35 0.56 -14.04
C ILE A 57 -12.84 0.76 -14.17
N MET A 58 -12.12 -0.16 -14.82
CA MET A 58 -10.68 -0.05 -15.03
C MET A 58 -10.28 1.19 -15.83
N ARG A 59 -11.02 1.51 -16.91
CA ARG A 59 -10.83 2.75 -17.66
C ARG A 59 -11.08 3.99 -16.80
N GLY A 60 -12.11 3.98 -15.97
CA GLY A 60 -12.43 5.06 -15.04
C GLY A 60 -11.33 5.30 -14.00
N ILE A 61 -10.82 4.23 -13.38
CA ILE A 61 -9.71 4.29 -12.41
C ILE A 61 -8.45 4.84 -13.08
N GLN A 62 -8.06 4.30 -14.24
CA GLN A 62 -6.86 4.75 -14.96
C GLN A 62 -6.97 6.23 -15.37
N GLY A 63 -8.12 6.66 -15.91
CA GLY A 63 -8.36 8.06 -16.26
C GLY A 63 -8.27 8.98 -15.04
N ALA A 64 -8.89 8.60 -13.92
CA ALA A 64 -8.81 9.36 -12.68
C ALA A 64 -7.37 9.47 -12.15
N LEU A 65 -6.59 8.38 -12.18
CA LEU A 65 -5.20 8.37 -11.75
C LEU A 65 -4.31 9.24 -12.64
N ILE A 66 -4.52 9.26 -13.96
CA ILE A 66 -3.79 10.13 -14.90
C ILE A 66 -4.07 11.60 -14.55
N VAL A 67 -5.35 11.99 -14.42
CA VAL A 67 -5.72 13.37 -14.07
C VAL A 67 -5.14 13.77 -12.72
N ALA A 68 -5.28 12.93 -11.69
CA ALA A 68 -4.71 13.16 -10.37
C ALA A 68 -3.19 13.35 -10.42
N SER A 69 -2.49 12.51 -11.20
CA SER A 69 -1.04 12.59 -11.38
C SER A 69 -0.62 13.88 -12.08
N THR A 70 -1.32 14.29 -13.16
CA THR A 70 -1.01 15.54 -13.85
C THR A 70 -1.21 16.76 -12.95
N LEU A 71 -2.28 16.79 -12.17
CA LEU A 71 -2.54 17.86 -11.20
C LEU A 71 -1.45 17.90 -10.13
N GLN A 72 -1.05 16.74 -9.60
CA GLN A 72 0.00 16.65 -8.60
C GLN A 72 1.38 17.09 -9.14
N ILE A 73 1.68 16.81 -10.42
CA ILE A 73 2.87 17.29 -11.11
C ILE A 73 2.83 18.82 -11.23
N VAL A 74 1.73 19.40 -11.70
CA VAL A 74 1.58 20.86 -11.84
C VAL A 74 1.72 21.57 -10.50
N ILE A 75 1.03 21.10 -9.46
CA ILE A 75 1.14 21.66 -8.10
C ILE A 75 2.56 21.46 -7.55
N GLY A 76 3.18 20.31 -7.79
CA GLY A 76 4.54 20.01 -7.36
C GLY A 76 5.58 20.96 -7.98
N PHE A 77 5.52 21.19 -9.30
CA PHE A 77 6.43 22.10 -10.00
C PHE A 77 6.13 23.58 -9.72
N SER A 78 4.90 23.95 -9.41
CA SER A 78 4.54 25.33 -9.05
C SER A 78 5.16 25.82 -7.74
N GLY A 79 5.74 24.92 -6.91
CA GLY A 79 6.25 25.25 -5.59
C GLY A 79 5.17 25.52 -4.53
N LEU A 80 3.88 25.54 -4.92
CA LEU A 80 2.75 25.74 -4.01
C LEU A 80 2.71 24.69 -2.90
N TRP A 81 3.11 23.45 -3.22
CA TRP A 81 3.19 22.36 -2.25
C TRP A 81 4.08 22.69 -1.05
N ARG A 82 5.17 23.45 -1.26
CA ARG A 82 6.06 23.87 -0.17
C ARG A 82 5.38 24.82 0.81
N ASN A 83 4.50 25.68 0.32
CA ASN A 83 3.75 26.60 1.17
C ASN A 83 2.69 25.84 1.98
N VAL A 84 1.96 24.91 1.34
CA VAL A 84 0.96 24.06 2.00
C VAL A 84 1.61 23.18 3.08
N ALA A 85 2.73 22.53 2.77
CA ALA A 85 3.45 21.67 3.72
C ALA A 85 3.95 22.45 4.96
N ARG A 86 4.16 23.77 4.86
CA ARG A 86 4.54 24.61 5.99
C ARG A 86 3.42 24.79 7.02
N PHE A 87 2.16 24.66 6.60
CA PHE A 87 1.00 24.70 7.48
C PHE A 87 0.73 23.34 8.16
N LEU A 88 1.27 22.25 7.61
CA LEU A 88 1.15 20.93 8.20
C LEU A 88 2.18 20.76 9.32
N SER A 89 1.77 21.11 10.55
CA SER A 89 2.54 20.79 11.74
C SER A 89 2.53 19.28 12.01
N PRO A 90 3.56 18.71 12.65
CA PRO A 90 3.59 17.28 12.99
C PRO A 90 2.37 16.85 13.83
N LEU A 91 1.82 17.76 14.63
CA LEU A 91 0.59 17.54 15.40
C LEU A 91 -0.63 17.25 14.52
N SER A 92 -0.69 17.81 13.30
CA SER A 92 -1.76 17.56 12.33
C SER A 92 -1.44 16.37 11.40
N ALA A 93 -0.17 16.16 11.07
CA ALA A 93 0.25 15.11 10.15
C ALA A 93 0.16 13.70 10.75
N VAL A 94 0.53 13.53 12.03
CA VAL A 94 0.47 12.23 12.72
C VAL A 94 -0.94 11.63 12.72
N PRO A 95 -2.01 12.33 13.18
CA PRO A 95 -3.35 11.75 13.15
C PRO A 95 -3.85 11.51 11.72
N LEU A 96 -3.48 12.35 10.75
CA LEU A 96 -3.84 12.13 9.35
C LEU A 96 -3.25 10.80 8.81
N VAL A 97 -1.97 10.57 9.05
CA VAL A 97 -1.30 9.33 8.62
C VAL A 97 -1.80 8.13 9.41
N ALA A 98 -2.03 8.28 10.71
CA ALA A 98 -2.57 7.21 11.56
C ALA A 98 -3.98 6.80 11.11
N LEU A 99 -4.88 7.75 10.87
CA LEU A 99 -6.25 7.47 10.44
C LEU A 99 -6.30 6.87 9.02
N THR A 100 -5.45 7.31 8.10
CA THR A 100 -5.35 6.69 6.77
C THR A 100 -4.81 5.26 6.85
N GLY A 101 -3.89 4.97 7.76
CA GLY A 101 -3.44 3.60 8.06
C GLY A 101 -4.53 2.75 8.73
N PHE A 102 -5.22 3.29 9.74
CA PHE A 102 -6.29 2.59 10.44
C PHE A 102 -7.49 2.28 9.53
N GLY A 103 -7.83 3.16 8.58
CA GLY A 103 -8.87 2.88 7.59
C GLY A 103 -8.60 1.63 6.73
N LEU A 104 -7.33 1.27 6.51
CA LEU A 104 -6.98 0.05 5.78
C LEU A 104 -7.26 -1.23 6.58
N TYR A 105 -7.30 -1.16 7.91
CA TYR A 105 -7.64 -2.32 8.74
C TYR A 105 -9.08 -2.76 8.56
N GLU A 106 -10.01 -1.85 8.30
CA GLU A 106 -11.42 -2.17 8.02
C GLU A 106 -11.54 -3.07 6.78
N PHE A 107 -10.64 -2.92 5.80
CA PHE A 107 -10.59 -3.76 4.60
C PHE A 107 -9.77 -5.04 4.78
N GLY A 108 -8.70 -4.99 5.59
CA GLY A 108 -7.79 -6.12 5.80
C GLY A 108 -8.33 -7.20 6.75
N PHE A 109 -8.94 -6.80 7.87
CA PHE A 109 -9.50 -7.73 8.85
C PHE A 109 -10.56 -8.69 8.30
N PRO A 110 -11.57 -8.27 7.52
CA PRO A 110 -12.58 -9.20 7.00
C PRO A 110 -11.96 -10.29 6.12
N LEU A 111 -10.87 -10.00 5.38
CA LEU A 111 -10.12 -11.00 4.62
C LEU A 111 -9.47 -12.04 5.54
N LEU A 112 -8.88 -11.62 6.66
CA LEU A 112 -8.29 -12.52 7.65
C LEU A 112 -9.34 -13.39 8.35
N THR A 113 -10.53 -12.84 8.63
CA THR A 113 -11.60 -13.59 9.32
C THR A 113 -12.23 -14.68 8.46
N LYS A 114 -12.19 -14.57 7.12
CA LYS A 114 -12.74 -15.62 6.23
C LYS A 114 -12.04 -16.97 6.40
N CYS A 115 -10.74 -16.95 6.68
CA CYS A 115 -9.94 -18.14 6.96
C CYS A 115 -9.19 -17.96 8.28
N VAL A 116 -9.92 -17.99 9.40
CA VAL A 116 -9.36 -17.73 10.73
C VAL A 116 -8.20 -18.67 11.09
N GLU A 117 -8.25 -19.94 10.63
CA GLU A 117 -7.19 -20.93 10.84
C GLU A 117 -5.84 -20.54 10.23
N ILE A 118 -5.82 -19.76 9.14
CA ILE A 118 -4.59 -19.30 8.49
C ILE A 118 -4.26 -17.86 8.93
N GLY A 119 -5.28 -17.03 9.11
CA GLY A 119 -5.12 -15.63 9.49
C GLY A 119 -4.56 -15.44 10.91
N LEU A 120 -4.98 -16.27 11.87
CA LEU A 120 -4.54 -16.15 13.25
C LEU A 120 -3.04 -16.53 13.42
N PRO A 121 -2.54 -17.64 12.84
CA PRO A 121 -1.10 -17.90 12.78
C PRO A 121 -0.31 -16.78 12.10
N GLN A 122 -0.81 -16.19 11.01
CA GLN A 122 -0.16 -15.04 10.36
C GLN A 122 0.05 -13.86 11.30
N LEU A 123 -0.96 -13.49 12.08
CA LEU A 123 -0.83 -12.40 13.05
C LEU A 123 0.16 -12.74 14.17
N ILE A 124 0.09 -13.96 14.70
CA ILE A 124 0.99 -14.42 15.78
C ILE A 124 2.44 -14.42 15.29
N PHE A 125 2.72 -15.06 14.15
CA PHE A 125 4.07 -15.10 13.60
C PHE A 125 4.58 -13.70 13.26
N LEU A 126 3.74 -12.82 12.69
CA LEU A 126 4.13 -11.44 12.41
C LEU A 126 4.54 -10.70 13.69
N ILE A 127 3.77 -10.80 14.78
CA ILE A 127 4.12 -10.16 16.06
C ILE A 127 5.42 -10.74 16.63
N ILE A 128 5.60 -12.06 16.56
CA ILE A 128 6.83 -12.71 17.05
C ILE A 128 8.05 -12.23 16.25
N PHE A 129 7.99 -12.28 14.92
CA PHE A 129 9.12 -11.89 14.06
C PHE A 129 9.38 -10.38 14.07
N SER A 130 8.33 -9.55 14.13
CA SER A 130 8.46 -8.09 14.03
C SER A 130 8.68 -7.38 15.35
N GLN A 131 8.21 -7.91 16.48
CA GLN A 131 8.31 -7.23 17.78
C GLN A 131 9.11 -8.03 18.82
N TYR A 132 8.93 -9.36 18.86
CA TYR A 132 9.57 -10.17 19.91
C TYR A 132 11.04 -10.49 19.61
N ILE A 133 11.35 -10.95 18.39
CA ILE A 133 12.73 -11.31 17.99
C ILE A 133 13.68 -10.10 18.01
N PRO A 134 13.31 -8.91 17.48
CA PRO A 134 14.18 -7.74 17.54
C PRO A 134 14.43 -7.25 18.97
N HIS A 135 13.45 -7.43 19.86
CA HIS A 135 13.57 -7.05 21.27
C HIS A 135 14.43 -8.04 22.08
N LEU A 136 14.34 -9.34 21.79
CA LEU A 136 15.15 -10.38 22.44
C LEU A 136 16.60 -10.39 21.94
N MET A 137 16.78 -10.22 20.63
CA MET A 137 18.10 -10.09 19.99
C MET A 137 18.52 -8.62 20.03
N GLY A 138 18.87 -8.11 21.21
CA GLY A 138 19.38 -6.74 21.43
C GLY A 138 20.73 -6.42 20.74
N GLY A 139 21.05 -7.06 19.61
CA GLY A 139 22.30 -6.94 18.88
C GLY A 139 22.10 -6.79 17.37
N GLU A 140 22.28 -5.55 16.89
CA GLU A 140 22.86 -5.10 15.61
C GLU A 140 22.43 -5.72 14.26
N ARG A 141 21.48 -6.65 14.19
CA ARG A 141 21.05 -7.23 12.91
C ARG A 141 19.77 -6.57 12.38
N HIS A 142 19.89 -5.32 11.93
CA HIS A 142 18.85 -4.57 11.21
C HIS A 142 18.23 -5.30 9.99
N VAL A 143 18.87 -6.38 9.53
CA VAL A 143 18.37 -7.25 8.47
C VAL A 143 17.09 -7.97 8.88
N PHE A 144 17.00 -8.46 10.13
CA PHE A 144 15.83 -9.21 10.58
C PHE A 144 14.59 -8.33 10.66
N ASP A 145 14.74 -7.11 11.12
CA ASP A 145 13.62 -6.18 11.33
C ASP A 145 12.97 -5.74 9.99
N ARG A 146 13.78 -5.48 8.96
CA ARG A 146 13.27 -5.10 7.63
C ARG A 146 12.60 -6.24 6.87
N PHE A 147 13.03 -7.48 7.09
CA PHE A 147 12.53 -8.65 6.36
C PHE A 147 11.59 -9.54 7.18
N ALA A 148 11.34 -9.21 8.46
CA ALA A 148 10.46 -9.95 9.36
C ALA A 148 9.10 -10.27 8.73
N VAL A 149 8.49 -9.28 8.06
CA VAL A 149 7.22 -9.46 7.36
C VAL A 149 7.32 -10.51 6.25
N LEU A 150 8.36 -10.47 5.41
CA LEU A 150 8.54 -11.46 4.34
C LEU A 150 8.75 -12.87 4.90
N PHE A 151 9.55 -13.02 5.95
CA PHE A 151 9.76 -14.32 6.59
C PHE A 151 8.47 -14.88 7.17
N SER A 152 7.67 -14.05 7.85
CA SER A 152 6.37 -14.48 8.39
C SER A 152 5.44 -15.00 7.29
N VAL A 153 5.38 -14.31 6.14
CA VAL A 153 4.53 -14.68 5.01
C VAL A 153 4.99 -16.00 4.39
N VAL A 154 6.30 -16.22 4.23
CA VAL A 154 6.83 -17.47 3.68
C VAL A 154 6.51 -18.66 4.59
N ILE A 155 6.68 -18.50 5.91
CA ILE A 155 6.39 -19.56 6.88
C ILE A 155 4.91 -19.93 6.86
N VAL A 156 4.02 -18.94 6.88
CA VAL A 156 2.58 -19.20 6.85
C VAL A 156 2.13 -19.74 5.50
N TRP A 157 2.76 -19.36 4.41
CA TRP A 157 2.48 -19.94 3.11
C TRP A 157 2.82 -21.44 3.07
N ILE A 158 3.95 -21.84 3.64
CA ILE A 158 4.32 -23.26 3.81
C ILE A 158 3.29 -23.98 4.71
N TYR A 159 2.89 -23.35 5.81
CA TYR A 159 1.87 -23.90 6.71
C TYR A 159 0.53 -24.10 6.01
N ALA A 160 0.08 -23.12 5.23
CA ALA A 160 -1.14 -23.23 4.43
C ALA A 160 -1.05 -24.38 3.43
N HIS A 161 0.08 -24.55 2.74
CA HIS A 161 0.29 -25.66 1.81
C HIS A 161 0.28 -27.03 2.50
N LEU A 162 0.64 -27.13 3.78
CA LEU A 162 0.57 -28.38 4.53
C LEU A 162 -0.88 -28.76 4.91
N LEU A 163 -1.73 -27.73 5.09
CA LEU A 163 -3.11 -27.87 5.56
C LEU A 163 -4.13 -28.05 4.42
N THR A 164 -3.76 -27.70 3.18
CA THR A 164 -4.58 -27.81 1.97
C THR A 164 -4.24 -29.06 1.19
#